data_AF-A0A504YMS2-F1
#
_entry.id   AF-A0A504YMS2-F1
#
_cell.length_a   1.000
_cell.length_b   1.000
_cell.length_c   1.000
_cell.angle_alpha   90.00
_cell.angle_beta   90.00
_cell.angle_gamma   90.00
#
_symmetry.space_group_name_H-M   'P 1'
#
loop_
_entity.id
_entity.type
_entity.pdbx_description
1 polymer ?
#
loop_
_entity_poly.entity_id
_entity_poly.type
_entity_poly.pdbx_seq_one_letter_code
_entity_poly.pdbx_strand_id
1 'polypeptide(L)'
;MGPRIYESVPTRFMTILAHLVLCWTMCMENKDRMIEHSLPPKFSSSEAQQIYYQCITAFALSTIFLLFELGSFLCGATMFIGVQNFLCTISTAYFICEDWSIQWYWPIFACSICIPLTSEFTCLMTKLCYRQSV
;
A
#
# COMPACT_ATOMS: atom_id res chain seq x y z
N MET A 1 16.81 16.49 24.24
CA MET A 1 16.60 15.28 23.41
C MET A 1 15.81 15.69 22.18
N GLY A 2 16.49 16.08 21.10
CA GLY A 2 15.83 16.39 19.83
C GLY A 2 15.50 15.08 19.10
N PRO A 3 14.32 14.93 18.48
CA PRO A 3 13.95 13.69 17.81
C PRO A 3 14.89 13.44 16.63
N ARG A 4 15.30 12.18 16.51
CA ARG A 4 16.35 11.67 15.61
C ARG A 4 15.85 11.67 14.17
N ILE A 5 16.07 12.78 13.47
CA ILE A 5 15.75 12.96 12.05
C ILE A 5 16.43 11.87 11.18
N TYR A 6 17.52 11.27 11.67
CA TYR A 6 18.28 10.23 10.97
C TYR A 6 17.69 8.80 11.11
N GLU A 7 16.83 8.53 12.10
CA GLU A 7 16.25 7.18 12.29
C GLU A 7 14.96 6.96 11.48
N SER A 8 14.28 8.03 11.08
CA SER A 8 13.02 7.94 10.33
C SER A 8 13.23 7.46 8.88
N VAL A 9 14.35 7.84 8.27
CA VAL A 9 14.68 7.52 6.86
C VAL A 9 14.77 6.01 6.61
N PRO A 10 15.65 5.24 7.30
CA PRO A 10 15.75 3.80 7.07
C PRO A 10 14.48 3.05 7.46
N THR A 11 13.79 3.48 8.52
CA THR A 11 12.51 2.88 8.95
C THR A 11 11.45 3.00 7.87
N ARG A 12 11.36 4.17 7.23
CA ARG A 12 10.38 4.43 6.18
C ARG A 12 10.69 3.62 4.92
N PHE A 13 11.94 3.58 4.50
CA PHE A 13 12.38 2.74 3.38
C PHE A 13 11.99 1.27 3.59
N MET A 14 12.30 0.72 4.76
CA MET A 14 11.95 -0.66 5.10
C MET A 14 10.44 -0.90 5.12
N THR A 15 9.66 0.08 5.57
CA THR A 15 8.19 -0.02 5.59
C THR A 15 7.61 -0.07 4.19
N ILE A 16 8.08 0.80 3.28
CA ILE A 16 7.64 0.82 1.86
C ILE A 16 8.04 -0.50 1.19
N LEU A 17 9.29 -0.95 1.41
CA LEU A 17 9.78 -2.21 0.87
C LEU A 17 8.97 -3.41 1.39
N ALA A 18 8.64 -3.43 2.69
CA ALA A 18 7.82 -4.48 3.27
C ALA A 18 6.44 -4.54 2.63
N HIS A 19 5.76 -3.39 2.46
CA HIS A 19 4.46 -3.36 1.79
C HIS A 19 4.55 -3.78 0.31
N LEU A 20 5.63 -3.42 -0.39
CA LEU A 20 5.87 -3.85 -1.76
C LEU A 20 6.06 -5.36 -1.87
N VAL A 21 6.89 -5.94 -1.00
CA VAL A 21 7.09 -7.39 -0.94
C VAL A 21 5.77 -8.08 -0.59
N LEU A 22 5.04 -7.62 0.42
CA LEU A 22 3.74 -8.20 0.79
C LEU A 22 2.73 -8.15 -0.36
N CYS A 23 2.61 -7.00 -1.04
CA CYS A 23 1.73 -6.87 -2.20
C CYS A 23 2.13 -7.85 -3.32
N TRP A 24 3.43 -8.01 -3.55
CA TRP A 24 3.97 -8.97 -4.51
C TRP A 24 3.62 -10.41 -4.12
N THR A 25 3.86 -10.81 -2.87
CA THR A 25 3.55 -12.16 -2.38
C THR A 25 2.06 -12.47 -2.47
N MET A 26 1.20 -11.48 -2.19
CA MET A 26 -0.25 -11.66 -2.33
C MET A 26 -0.68 -11.81 -3.80
N CYS A 27 -0.11 -11.03 -4.71
CA CYS A 27 -0.42 -11.09 -6.13
C CYS A 27 0.04 -12.41 -6.79
N MET A 28 1.24 -12.89 -6.44
CA MET A 28 1.84 -14.06 -7.09
C MET A 28 1.50 -15.39 -6.43
N GLU A 29 1.59 -15.47 -5.10
CA GLU A 29 1.48 -16.76 -4.40
C GLU A 29 0.08 -17.02 -3.85
N ASN A 30 -0.64 -15.97 -3.45
CA ASN A 30 -1.88 -16.14 -2.70
C ASN A 30 -3.15 -15.65 -3.42
N LYS A 31 -3.03 -15.19 -4.66
CA LYS A 31 -4.18 -14.73 -5.46
C LYS A 31 -5.31 -15.76 -5.49
N ASP A 32 -4.96 -17.03 -5.68
CA ASP A 32 -5.95 -18.10 -5.81
C ASP A 32 -6.65 -18.40 -4.48
N ARG A 33 -5.93 -18.32 -3.36
CA ARG A 33 -6.50 -18.47 -2.01
C ARG A 33 -7.45 -17.33 -1.67
N MET A 34 -7.08 -16.11 -2.07
CA MET A 34 -7.93 -14.92 -1.89
C MET A 34 -9.23 -15.01 -2.68
N ILE A 35 -9.15 -15.53 -3.92
CA ILE A 35 -10.33 -15.79 -4.75
C ILE A 35 -11.20 -16.86 -4.10
N GLU A 36 -10.62 -18.01 -3.75
CA GLU A 36 -11.32 -19.15 -3.14
C GLU A 36 -12.06 -18.75 -1.85
N HIS A 37 -11.41 -18.00 -0.96
CA HIS A 37 -12.00 -17.56 0.30
C HIS A 37 -13.03 -16.44 0.14
N SER A 38 -13.01 -15.74 -1.00
CA SER A 38 -13.99 -14.68 -1.31
C SER A 38 -15.21 -15.21 -2.06
N LEU A 39 -15.20 -16.47 -2.51
CA LEU A 39 -16.31 -17.09 -3.23
C LEU A 39 -17.39 -17.60 -2.26
N PRO A 40 -18.68 -17.27 -2.48
CA PRO A 40 -19.76 -17.84 -1.70
C PRO A 40 -19.96 -19.34 -2.02
N PRO A 41 -20.54 -20.14 -1.10
CA PRO A 41 -20.75 -21.58 -1.28
C PRO A 41 -21.61 -21.97 -2.50
N LYS A 42 -22.39 -21.01 -3.02
CA LYS A 42 -23.13 -21.09 -4.28
C LYS A 42 -22.71 -19.92 -5.14
N PHE A 43 -21.79 -20.13 -6.07
CA PHE A 43 -21.26 -19.07 -6.92
C PHE A 43 -21.87 -19.15 -8.32
N SER A 44 -22.23 -17.99 -8.86
CA SER A 44 -22.44 -17.82 -10.30
C SER A 44 -21.09 -17.61 -11.00
N SER A 45 -20.95 -18.04 -12.26
CA SER A 45 -19.76 -17.77 -13.07
C SER A 45 -19.45 -16.27 -13.21
N SER A 46 -20.48 -15.43 -13.15
CA SER A 46 -20.35 -13.96 -13.17
C SER A 46 -19.69 -13.38 -11.91
N GLU A 47 -20.00 -13.92 -10.73
CA GLU A 47 -19.47 -13.42 -9.45
C GLU A 47 -18.00 -13.80 -9.28
N ALA A 48 -17.63 -15.00 -9.72
CA ALA A 48 -16.23 -15.45 -9.73
C ALA A 48 -15.35 -14.53 -10.59
N GLN A 49 -15.85 -14.13 -11.77
CA GLN A 49 -15.13 -13.18 -12.63
C GLN A 49 -15.02 -11.80 -12.00
N GLN A 50 -16.07 -11.30 -11.35
CA GLN A 50 -16.03 -10.00 -10.69
C GLN A 50 -14.99 -9.95 -9.57
N ILE A 51 -14.92 -10.98 -8.71
CA ILE A 51 -13.93 -11.08 -7.65
C ILE A 51 -12.51 -11.14 -8.23
N TYR A 52 -12.32 -11.90 -9.30
CA TYR A 52 -11.04 -11.98 -9.99
C TYR A 52 -10.55 -10.60 -10.49
N TYR A 53 -11.44 -9.83 -11.14
CA TYR A 53 -11.12 -8.48 -11.59
C TYR A 53 -10.85 -7.54 -10.41
N GLN A 54 -11.59 -7.66 -9.30
CA GLN A 54 -11.34 -6.88 -8.08
C GLN A 54 -9.97 -7.19 -7.47
N CYS A 55 -9.58 -8.46 -7.36
CA CYS A 55 -8.24 -8.84 -6.89
C CYS A 55 -7.15 -8.20 -7.77
N ILE A 56 -7.22 -8.36 -9.09
CA ILE A 56 -6.19 -7.85 -9.99
C ILE A 56 -6.10 -6.33 -9.96
N THR A 57 -7.25 -5.64 -9.97
CA THR A 57 -7.27 -4.17 -9.93
C THR A 57 -6.69 -3.65 -8.62
N ALA A 58 -7.03 -4.29 -7.50
CA ALA A 58 -6.51 -3.89 -6.19
C ALA A 58 -4.99 -4.10 -6.12
N PHE A 59 -4.46 -5.24 -6.59
CA PHE A 59 -3.01 -5.47 -6.64
C PHE A 59 -2.26 -4.53 -7.60
N ALA A 60 -2.85 -4.23 -8.75
CA ALA A 60 -2.26 -3.32 -9.73
C ALA A 60 -2.13 -1.90 -9.16
N LEU A 61 -3.20 -1.38 -8.54
CA LEU A 61 -3.19 -0.07 -7.89
C LEU A 61 -2.17 -0.01 -6.74
N SER A 62 -2.16 -1.02 -5.87
CA SER A 62 -1.18 -1.15 -4.79
C SER A 62 0.26 -1.08 -5.29
N THR A 63 0.57 -1.83 -6.35
CA THR A 63 1.92 -1.86 -6.91
C THR A 63 2.32 -0.50 -7.48
N ILE A 64 1.45 0.14 -8.27
CA ILE A 64 1.73 1.46 -8.87
C ILE A 64 1.96 2.51 -7.78
N PHE A 65 1.11 2.55 -6.76
CA PHE A 65 1.20 3.54 -5.69
C PHE A 65 2.45 3.35 -4.81
N LEU A 66 2.80 2.10 -4.50
CA LEU A 66 4.03 1.78 -3.76
C LEU A 66 5.29 2.08 -4.56
N LEU A 67 5.30 1.82 -5.88
CA LEU A 67 6.42 2.19 -6.75
C LEU A 67 6.57 3.71 -6.87
N PHE A 68 5.46 4.44 -6.92
CA PHE A 68 5.48 5.90 -6.92
C PHE A 68 6.06 6.45 -5.60
N GLU A 69 5.62 5.93 -4.46
CA GLU A 69 6.14 6.29 -3.15
C GLU A 69 7.64 5.94 -3.03
N LEU A 70 8.04 4.75 -3.47
CA LEU A 70 9.44 4.33 -3.49
C LEU A 70 10.30 5.24 -4.38
N GLY A 71 9.84 5.56 -5.58
CA GLY A 71 10.54 6.46 -6.50
C GLY A 71 10.69 7.87 -5.92
N SER A 72 9.64 8.40 -5.30
CA SER A 72 9.64 9.71 -4.63
C SER A 72 10.59 9.75 -3.44
N PHE A 73 10.62 8.66 -2.66
CA PHE A 73 11.57 8.47 -1.56
C PHE A 73 13.02 8.40 -2.05
N LEU A 74 13.31 7.60 -3.08
CA LEU A 74 14.66 7.46 -3.67
C LEU A 74 15.16 8.76 -4.30
N CYS A 75 14.27 9.59 -4.83
CA CYS A 75 14.59 10.94 -5.32
C CYS A 75 14.92 11.94 -4.18
N GLY A 76 14.72 11.55 -2.91
CA GLY A 76 14.93 12.41 -1.74
C GLY A 76 13.84 13.48 -1.57
N ALA A 77 12.77 13.43 -2.37
CA ALA A 77 11.74 14.45 -2.39
C ALA A 77 10.88 14.43 -1.12
N THR A 78 10.73 13.28 -0.47
CA THR A 78 9.79 13.10 0.65
C THR A 78 10.38 12.33 1.84
N MET A 79 11.70 12.20 1.86
CA MET A 79 12.48 11.39 2.82
C MET A 79 12.20 11.71 4.30
N PHE A 80 11.70 12.91 4.60
CA PHE A 80 11.43 13.40 5.96
C PHE A 80 9.95 13.36 6.39
N ILE A 81 9.05 12.82 5.56
CA ILE A 81 7.67 12.55 5.98
C ILE A 81 7.70 11.45 7.06
N GLY A 82 7.06 11.72 8.20
CA GLY A 82 6.98 10.78 9.32
C GLY A 82 6.24 9.48 8.98
N VAL A 83 6.43 8.46 9.81
CA VAL A 83 5.80 7.14 9.62
C VAL A 83 4.31 7.24 9.97
N GLN A 84 3.45 7.44 8.97
CA GLN A 84 1.98 7.55 9.15
C GLN A 84 1.27 6.18 9.23
N ASN A 85 1.97 5.08 8.94
CA ASN A 85 1.37 3.79 8.62
C ASN A 85 1.38 2.72 9.73
N PHE A 86 1.76 3.07 10.97
CA PHE A 86 2.04 2.04 11.97
C PHE A 86 0.83 1.14 12.27
N LEU A 87 -0.35 1.73 12.46
CA LEU A 87 -1.58 0.98 12.71
C LEU A 87 -2.03 0.15 11.51
N CYS A 88 -1.89 0.69 10.30
CA CYS A 88 -2.34 0.01 9.09
C CYS A 88 -1.36 -1.08 8.63
N THR A 89 -0.10 -1.03 9.07
CA THR A 89 0.85 -2.13 8.93
C THR A 89 0.44 -3.33 9.79
N ILE A 90 -0.04 -3.10 11.03
CA ILE A 90 -0.53 -4.15 11.91
C ILE A 90 -1.78 -4.80 11.32
N SER A 91 -2.73 -4.00 10.80
CA SER A 91 -3.92 -4.52 10.12
C SER A 91 -3.57 -5.34 8.87
N THR A 92 -2.57 -4.91 8.10
CA THR A 92 -2.09 -5.66 6.92
C THR A 92 -1.47 -7.00 7.34
N ALA A 93 -0.67 -7.02 8.40
CA ALA A 93 -0.09 -8.25 8.94
C ALA A 93 -1.17 -9.21 9.46
N TYR A 94 -2.18 -8.70 10.18
CA TYR A 94 -3.31 -9.49 10.65
C TYR A 94 -4.11 -10.10 9.50
N PHE A 95 -4.38 -9.33 8.45
CA PHE A 95 -5.04 -9.82 7.23
C PHE A 95 -4.28 -11.00 6.62
N ILE A 96 -2.97 -10.87 6.41
CA ILE A 96 -2.17 -11.98 5.86
C ILE A 96 -2.21 -13.24 6.73
N CYS A 97 -2.30 -13.11 8.05
CA CYS A 97 -2.28 -14.25 8.97
C CYS A 97 -3.63 -14.94 9.12
N GLU A 98 -4.72 -14.18 9.28
CA GLU A 98 -6.02 -14.75 9.66
C GLU A 98 -7.11 -14.67 8.57
N ASP A 99 -7.10 -13.67 7.69
CA ASP A 99 -8.25 -13.36 6.84
C ASP A 99 -7.88 -13.06 5.39
N TRP A 100 -8.46 -13.78 4.43
CA TRP A 100 -8.13 -13.65 2.99
C TRP A 100 -9.29 -13.10 2.15
N SER A 101 -10.28 -12.44 2.76
CA SER A 101 -11.43 -11.89 2.04
C SER A 101 -11.10 -10.56 1.34
N ILE A 102 -11.44 -10.45 0.05
CA ILE A 102 -11.26 -9.23 -0.74
C ILE A 102 -11.98 -8.01 -0.15
N GLN A 103 -13.06 -8.22 0.63
CA GLN A 103 -13.81 -7.12 1.24
C GLN A 103 -13.00 -6.36 2.29
N TRP A 104 -12.16 -7.08 3.05
CA TRP A 104 -11.30 -6.49 4.08
C TRP A 104 -10.02 -5.89 3.49
N TYR A 105 -9.63 -6.32 2.29
CA TYR A 105 -8.46 -5.77 1.60
C TYR A 105 -8.64 -4.29 1.25
N TRP A 106 -9.81 -3.87 0.77
CA TRP A 106 -10.04 -2.49 0.31
C TRP A 106 -9.84 -1.42 1.39
N PRO A 107 -10.39 -1.56 2.62
CA PRO A 107 -10.11 -0.64 3.72
C PRO A 107 -8.63 -0.60 4.13
N ILE A 108 -7.97 -1.77 4.16
CA ILE A 108 -6.55 -1.87 4.51
C ILE A 108 -5.71 -1.14 3.48
N PHE A 109 -5.95 -1.40 2.19
CA PHE A 109 -5.33 -0.70 1.07
C PHE A 109 -5.52 0.82 1.16
N ALA A 110 -6.74 1.28 1.43
CA ALA A 110 -7.02 2.70 1.53
C ALA A 110 -6.21 3.36 2.67
N CYS A 111 -6.08 2.70 3.81
CA CYS A 111 -5.30 3.27 4.91
C CYS A 111 -3.78 3.16 4.69
N SER A 112 -3.27 2.01 4.27
CA SER A 112 -1.83 1.75 4.21
C SER A 112 -1.15 2.27 2.95
N ILE A 113 -1.90 2.53 1.87
CA ILE A 113 -1.32 2.94 0.58
C ILE A 113 -1.89 4.30 0.12
N CYS A 114 -3.20 4.53 0.20
CA CYS A 114 -3.76 5.82 -0.27
C CYS A 114 -3.37 7.00 0.63
N ILE A 115 -3.36 6.83 1.96
CA ILE A 115 -2.96 7.91 2.88
C ILE A 115 -1.50 8.33 2.66
N PRO A 116 -0.50 7.42 2.65
CA PRO A 116 0.87 7.79 2.31
C PRO A 116 0.99 8.46 0.94
N LEU A 117 0.35 7.91 -0.09
CA LEU A 117 0.40 8.46 -1.43
C LEU A 117 -0.10 9.91 -1.49
N THR A 118 -1.22 10.21 -0.83
CA THR A 118 -1.75 11.58 -0.79
C THR A 118 -0.81 12.53 -0.05
N SER A 119 -0.15 12.06 1.03
CA SER A 119 0.84 12.85 1.75
C SER A 119 2.09 13.13 0.92
N GLU A 120 2.57 12.13 0.15
CA GLU A 120 3.67 12.23 -0.79
C GLU A 120 3.37 13.24 -1.89
N PHE A 121 2.20 13.08 -2.52
CA PHE A 121 1.76 13.94 -3.60
C PHE A 121 1.63 15.39 -3.14
N THR A 122 1.04 15.62 -1.96
CA THR A 122 0.90 16.96 -1.38
C THR A 122 2.27 17.60 -1.11
N CYS A 123 3.23 16.83 -0.59
CA CYS A 123 4.58 17.31 -0.35
C CYS A 123 5.32 17.64 -1.65
N LEU A 124 5.21 16.77 -2.67
CA LEU A 124 5.78 17.01 -4.00
C LEU A 124 5.21 18.29 -4.62
N MET A 125 3.89 18.46 -4.62
CA MET A 125 3.24 19.65 -5.14
C MET A 125 3.69 20.91 -4.40
N THR A 126 3.78 20.86 -3.06
CA THR A 126 4.27 21.98 -2.25
C THR A 126 5.69 22.38 -2.63
N LYS A 127 6.60 21.40 -2.81
CA LYS A 127 7.99 21.67 -3.22
C LYS A 127 8.08 22.22 -4.64
N LEU A 128 7.26 21.73 -5.57
CA LEU A 128 7.20 22.22 -6.95
C LEU A 128 6.68 23.66 -7.02
N CYS A 129 5.59 23.96 -6.31
CA CYS A 129 5.04 25.31 -6.22
C CYS A 129 6.05 26.29 -5.62
N TYR A 130 6.74 25.92 -4.53
CA TYR A 130 7.75 26.77 -3.92
C TYR A 130 8.94 27.03 -4.86
N ARG A 131 9.39 26.00 -5.60
CA ARG A 131 10.48 26.14 -6.58
C ARG A 131 10.15 27.08 -7.74
N GLN A 132 8.88 27.20 -8.13
CA GLN A 132 8.45 28.13 -9.19
C GLN A 132 8.33 29.58 -8.70
N SER A 133 8.28 29.80 -7.38
CA SER A 133 8.15 31.13 -6.76
C SER A 133 9.49 31.83 -6.44
N VAL A 134 10.62 31.15 -6.64
CA VAL A 134 12.00 31.64 -6.41
C VAL A 134 12.72 31.72 -7.74
#